data_AF-A0A9Q1V0B8-F1
#
_entry.id   AF-A0A9Q1V0B8-F1
#
_cell.length_a   1.000
_cell.length_b   1.000
_cell.length_c   1.000
_cell.angle_alpha   90.00
_cell.angle_beta   90.00
_cell.angle_gamma   90.00
#
_symmetry.space_group_name_H-M   'P 1'
#
loop_
_entity.id
_entity.type
_entity.pdbx_description
1 polymer ?
#
loop_
_entity_poly.entity_id
_entity_poly.type
_entity_poly.pdbx_seq_one_letter_code
_entity_poly.pdbx_strand_id
1 'polypeptide(L)'
;MGDDYMTKIEKEKEIVELMIKIYCNKNHNSKEQLCNECRVLKEYAHDRLSKCRFGENKNSCGKCAIHCYKKDMREKIKKVMKFSGPRLIVYNPLALVKHLFDKK
;
A
#
# COMPACT_ATOMS: atom_id res chain seq x y z
N MET A 1 -16.52 -26.10 1.50
CA MET A 1 -16.21 -25.13 0.42
C MET A 1 -16.08 -23.80 1.13
N GLY A 2 -14.85 -23.34 1.40
CA GLY A 2 -14.62 -22.09 2.11
C GLY A 2 -14.43 -20.98 1.08
N ASP A 3 -15.40 -20.08 0.99
CA ASP A 3 -15.27 -18.86 0.21
C ASP A 3 -14.09 -18.05 0.77
N ASP A 4 -13.03 -17.96 -0.05
CA ASP A 4 -11.80 -17.19 0.17
C ASP A 4 -12.15 -15.69 0.16
N TYR A 5 -12.82 -15.23 1.22
CA TYR A 5 -13.20 -13.84 1.39
C TYR A 5 -11.96 -13.05 1.81
N MET A 6 -11.15 -12.67 0.83
CA MET A 6 -10.02 -11.77 1.02
C MET A 6 -10.51 -10.41 1.51
N THR A 7 -10.16 -10.11 2.77
CA THR A 7 -10.53 -8.86 3.44
C THR A 7 -9.89 -7.67 2.74
N LYS A 8 -10.51 -6.49 2.87
CA LYS A 8 -9.95 -5.25 2.32
C LYS A 8 -8.56 -4.97 2.86
N ILE A 9 -8.32 -5.30 4.13
CA ILE A 9 -7.00 -5.16 4.77
C ILE A 9 -5.96 -6.07 4.11
N GLU A 10 -6.31 -7.32 3.78
CA GLU A 10 -5.41 -8.22 3.06
C GLU A 10 -5.07 -7.70 1.67
N LYS A 11 -6.08 -7.23 0.92
CA LYS A 11 -5.85 -6.59 -0.39
C LYS A 11 -4.92 -5.38 -0.28
N GLU A 12 -5.07 -4.54 0.75
CA GLU A 12 -4.16 -3.42 0.95
C GLU A 12 -2.73 -3.87 1.33
N LYS A 13 -2.56 -4.96 2.08
CA LYS A 13 -1.25 -5.52 2.40
C LYS A 13 -0.53 -6.01 1.15
N GLU A 14 -1.24 -6.71 0.26
CA GLU A 14 -0.72 -7.18 -1.02
C GLU A 14 -0.33 -6.02 -1.93
N ILE A 15 -1.21 -5.02 -2.04
CA ILE A 15 -0.94 -3.82 -2.82
C ILE A 15 0.32 -3.11 -2.33
N VAL A 16 0.42 -2.85 -1.01
CA VAL A 16 1.60 -2.17 -0.45
C VAL A 16 2.86 -3.01 -0.63
N GLU A 17 2.78 -4.32 -0.47
CA GLU A 17 3.91 -5.22 -0.74
C GLU A 17 4.39 -5.12 -2.19
N LEU A 18 3.47 -5.14 -3.15
CA LEU A 18 3.79 -5.00 -4.57
C LEU A 18 4.44 -3.64 -4.86
N MET A 19 3.91 -2.56 -4.29
CA MET A 19 4.48 -1.21 -4.44
C MET A 19 5.91 -1.14 -3.93
N ILE A 20 6.18 -1.75 -2.77
CA ILE A 20 7.51 -1.81 -2.16
C ILE A 20 8.47 -2.66 -3.01
N LYS A 21 8.00 -3.80 -3.55
CA LYS A 21 8.79 -4.64 -4.48
C LYS A 21 9.21 -3.87 -5.74
N ILE A 22 8.27 -3.17 -6.39
CA ILE A 22 8.55 -2.36 -7.59
C ILE A 22 9.58 -1.27 -7.27
N TYR A 23 9.41 -0.57 -6.15
CA TYR A 23 10.34 0.47 -5.72
C TYR A 23 11.73 -0.11 -5.44
N CYS A 24 11.82 -1.21 -4.69
CA CYS A 24 13.08 -1.86 -4.33
C CYS A 24 13.84 -2.34 -5.57
N ASN A 25 13.15 -2.95 -6.53
CA ASN A 25 13.77 -3.45 -7.75
C ASN A 25 14.35 -2.32 -8.59
N LYS A 26 13.59 -1.22 -8.76
CA LYS A 26 14.01 -0.10 -9.60
C LYS A 26 15.00 0.85 -8.94
N ASN A 27 14.87 1.13 -7.64
CA ASN A 27 15.73 2.12 -6.96
C ASN A 27 16.93 1.49 -6.26
N HIS A 28 16.81 0.24 -5.80
CA HIS A 28 17.87 -0.44 -5.04
C HIS A 28 18.48 -1.61 -5.81
N ASN A 29 18.16 -1.79 -7.11
CA ASN A 29 18.66 -2.85 -7.99
C ASN A 29 18.46 -4.28 -7.45
N SER A 30 17.48 -4.47 -6.57
CA SER A 30 17.23 -5.77 -5.94
C SER A 30 16.21 -6.55 -6.76
N LYS A 31 16.66 -7.57 -7.52
CA LYS A 31 15.83 -8.25 -8.51
C LYS A 31 14.89 -9.31 -7.93
N GLU A 32 15.37 -10.11 -6.98
CA GLU A 32 14.65 -11.29 -6.47
C GLU A 32 14.10 -11.12 -5.05
N GLN A 33 14.81 -10.38 -4.20
CA GLN A 33 14.42 -10.18 -2.80
C GLN A 33 14.31 -8.70 -2.45
N LEU A 34 13.52 -8.36 -1.42
CA LEU A 34 13.52 -7.02 -0.87
C LEU A 34 14.84 -6.76 -0.14
N CYS A 35 15.46 -5.61 -0.36
CA CYS A 35 16.58 -5.18 0.48
C CYS A 35 16.12 -4.98 1.93
N ASN A 36 17.06 -4.95 2.88
CA ASN A 36 16.73 -4.83 4.30
C ASN A 36 15.84 -3.62 4.61
N GLU A 37 16.07 -2.47 3.99
CA GLU A 37 15.22 -1.29 4.20
C GLU A 37 13.77 -1.52 3.74
N CYS A 38 13.59 -2.05 2.52
CA CYS A 38 12.27 -2.29 1.95
C CYS A 38 11.54 -3.42 2.68
N ARG A 39 12.26 -4.42 3.18
CA ARG A 39 11.71 -5.49 4.03
C ARG A 39 11.15 -4.92 5.34
N VAL A 40 11.94 -4.11 6.05
CA VAL A 40 11.50 -3.44 7.28
C VAL A 40 10.28 -2.54 7.02
N LEU A 41 10.28 -1.81 5.91
CA LEU A 41 9.13 -0.98 5.53
C LEU A 41 7.87 -1.81 5.26
N LYS A 42 8.02 -2.97 4.62
CA LYS A 42 6.93 -3.91 4.35
C LYS A 42 6.34 -4.46 5.64
N GLU A 43 7.18 -5.00 6.51
CA GLU A 43 6.76 -5.57 7.79
C GLU A 43 6.07 -4.51 8.66
N TYR A 44 6.62 -3.29 8.69
CA TYR A 44 5.99 -2.17 9.37
C TYR A 44 4.61 -1.83 8.79
N ALA A 45 4.47 -1.79 7.47
CA ALA A 45 3.19 -1.51 6.83
C ALA A 45 2.15 -2.60 7.11
N HIS A 46 2.55 -3.87 7.06
CA HIS A 46 1.70 -5.02 7.35
C HIS A 46 1.23 -5.03 8.82
N ASP A 47 2.11 -4.73 9.77
CA ASP A 47 1.76 -4.59 11.18
C ASP A 47 0.68 -3.50 11.39
N ARG A 48 0.88 -2.34 10.77
CA ARG A 48 -0.06 -1.21 10.87
C ARG A 48 -1.41 -1.48 10.21
N LEU A 49 -1.43 -2.21 9.09
CA LEU A 49 -2.66 -2.62 8.43
C LEU A 49 -3.41 -3.67 9.25
N SER A 50 -2.70 -4.63 9.85
CA SER A 50 -3.31 -5.66 10.73
C SER A 50 -3.96 -5.05 11.96
N LYS A 51 -3.38 -3.97 12.50
CA LYS A 51 -3.90 -3.23 13.66
C LYS A 51 -4.78 -2.05 13.28
N CYS A 52 -5.26 -1.98 12.04
CA CYS A 52 -6.04 -0.84 11.60
C CYS A 52 -7.42 -0.82 12.26
N ARG A 53 -7.69 0.18 13.08
CA ARG A 53 -9.00 0.41 13.73
C ARG A 53 -10.19 0.53 12.76
N PHE A 54 -9.94 0.81 11.48
CA PHE A 54 -10.99 0.97 10.48
C PHE A 54 -11.30 -0.33 9.74
N GLY A 55 -10.41 -1.34 9.77
CA GLY A 55 -10.61 -2.63 9.13
C GLY A 55 -11.15 -2.52 7.69
N GLU A 56 -12.29 -3.16 7.44
CA GLU A 56 -12.98 -3.15 6.14
C GLU A 56 -13.54 -1.78 5.73
N ASN A 57 -13.82 -0.91 6.70
CA ASN A 57 -14.26 0.47 6.45
C ASN A 57 -13.09 1.43 6.21
N LYS A 58 -11.87 0.91 6.05
CA LYS A 58 -10.68 1.72 5.80
C LYS A 58 -10.77 2.47 4.47
N ASN A 59 -10.60 3.79 4.55
CA ASN A 59 -10.33 4.65 3.39
C ASN A 59 -8.82 4.64 3.07
N SER A 60 -8.47 5.14 1.87
CA SER A 60 -7.07 5.28 1.43
C SER A 60 -6.19 5.91 2.52
N CYS A 61 -4.99 5.37 2.73
CA CYS A 61 -4.06 5.82 3.77
C CYS A 61 -3.78 7.34 3.73
N GLY A 62 -3.83 7.97 2.56
CA GLY A 62 -3.66 9.43 2.42
C GLY A 62 -4.83 10.27 2.95
N LYS A 63 -6.04 9.70 2.99
CA LYS A 63 -7.28 10.32 3.47
C LYS A 63 -7.72 9.78 4.84
N CYS A 64 -6.87 8.99 5.50
CA CYS A 64 -7.21 8.38 6.77
C CYS A 64 -7.20 9.44 7.88
N ALA A 65 -8.29 9.49 8.66
CA ALA A 65 -8.44 10.48 9.74
C ALA A 65 -7.38 10.34 10.85
N ILE A 66 -6.80 9.15 11.02
CA ILE A 66 -5.74 8.89 12.00
C ILE A 66 -4.52 8.34 11.29
N HIS A 67 -3.40 9.06 11.42
CA HIS A 67 -2.15 8.62 10.82
C HIS A 67 -1.36 7.72 11.77
N CYS A 68 -1.43 6.40 11.53
CA CYS A 68 -0.74 5.38 12.34
C CYS A 68 0.75 5.19 12.01
N TYR A 69 1.28 5.88 10.99
CA TYR A 69 2.70 5.78 10.60
C TYR A 69 3.55 6.79 11.38
N LYS A 70 4.67 6.31 11.96
CA LYS A 70 5.78 7.14 12.44
C LYS A 70 6.28 8.04 11.31
N LYS A 71 6.79 9.23 11.65
CA LYS A 71 7.18 10.27 10.69
C LYS A 71 8.16 9.73 9.63
N ASP A 72 9.24 9.08 10.06
CA ASP A 72 10.27 8.53 9.17
C ASP A 72 9.71 7.46 8.21
N MET A 73 8.93 6.52 8.74
CA MET A 73 8.29 5.47 7.94
C MET A 73 7.25 6.05 6.97
N ARG A 74 6.57 7.13 7.37
CA ARG A 74 5.61 7.83 6.51
C ARG A 74 6.31 8.46 5.31
N GLU A 75 7.48 9.05 5.49
CA GLU A 75 8.24 9.62 4.39
C GLU A 75 8.73 8.53 3.42
N LYS A 76 9.20 7.40 3.95
CA LYS A 76 9.59 6.24 3.14
C LYS A 76 8.42 5.69 2.33
N ILE A 77 7.26 5.43 2.95
CA ILE A 77 6.11 4.90 2.22
C ILE A 77 5.54 5.91 1.24
N LYS A 78 5.61 7.22 1.51
CA LYS A 78 5.21 8.26 0.54
C LYS A 78 6.10 8.24 -0.70
N LYS A 79 7.42 8.04 -0.55
CA LYS A 79 8.34 7.89 -1.70
C LYS A 79 7.97 6.66 -2.54
N VAL A 80 7.73 5.52 -1.88
CA VAL A 80 7.26 4.29 -2.53
C VAL A 80 5.92 4.53 -3.24
N MET A 81 4.95 5.18 -2.58
CA MET A 81 3.64 5.48 -3.15
C MET A 81 3.71 6.43 -4.34
N LYS A 82 4.55 7.48 -4.28
CA LYS A 82 4.75 8.42 -5.38
C LYS A 82 5.39 7.74 -6.60
N PHE A 83 6.31 6.81 -6.36
CA PHE A 83 7.00 6.08 -7.42
C PHE A 83 6.12 4.96 -8.01
N SER A 84 5.61 4.08 -7.16
CA SER A 84 4.87 2.89 -7.58
C SER A 84 3.38 3.16 -7.82
N GLY A 85 2.82 4.25 -7.30
CA GLY A 85 1.41 4.62 -7.43
C GLY A 85 0.91 4.72 -8.87
N PRO A 86 1.54 5.53 -9.76
CA PRO A 86 1.15 5.60 -11.16
C PRO A 86 1.26 4.25 -11.89
N ARG A 87 2.18 3.39 -11.44
CA ARG A 87 2.43 2.06 -12.01
C ARG A 87 1.43 1.02 -11.51
N LEU A 88 0.77 1.29 -10.39
CA LEU A 88 -0.28 0.46 -9.80
C LEU A 88 -1.68 0.76 -10.36
N ILE A 89 -1.88 1.92 -11.00
CA ILE A 89 -3.14 2.31 -11.67
C ILE A 89 -3.57 1.28 -12.74
N VAL A 90 -2.60 0.55 -13.30
CA VAL A 90 -2.84 -0.53 -14.28
C VAL A 90 -3.54 -1.75 -13.65
N TYR A 91 -3.46 -1.94 -12.33
CA TYR A 91 -3.93 -3.15 -11.65
C TYR A 91 -5.34 -3.03 -11.05
N ASN A 92 -5.84 -1.81 -10.84
CA ASN A 92 -7.19 -1.58 -10.32
C ASN A 92 -7.91 -0.44 -11.07
N PRO A 93 -8.30 -0.66 -12.34
CA PRO A 93 -8.89 0.39 -13.19
C PRO A 93 -10.19 1.00 -12.62
N LEU A 94 -10.92 0.26 -11.78
CA LEU A 94 -12.18 0.72 -11.19
C LEU A 94 -12.02 1.79 -10.08
N ALA A 95 -10.87 1.86 -9.42
CA ALA A 95 -10.62 2.88 -8.39
C ALA A 95 -10.33 4.28 -8.99
N LEU A 96 -9.86 4.34 -10.23
CA LEU A 96 -9.57 5.60 -10.92
C LEU A 96 -10.84 6.26 -11.46
N VAL A 97 -11.77 5.47 -11.99
CA VAL A 97 -13.07 5.97 -12.50
C VAL A 97 -13.91 6.57 -11.37
N LYS A 98 -13.91 5.95 -10.18
CA LYS A 98 -14.66 6.47 -9.03
C LYS A 98 -14.08 7.79 -8.47
N HIS A 99 -12.80 8.09 -8.74
CA HIS A 99 -12.19 9.38 -8.35
C HIS A 99 -12.28 10.48 -9.41
N LEU A 100 -12.55 10.14 -10.67
CA LEU A 100 -12.87 11.13 -11.70
C LEU A 100 -14.31 11.63 -11.61
N PHE A 101 -15.24 10.83 -11.07
CA PHE A 101 -16.65 11.22 -10.89
C PHE A 101 -16.98 11.88 -9.54
N ASP A 102 -16.08 11.87 -8.55
CA ASP A 102 -16.25 12.56 -7.25
C ASP A 102 -15.74 14.02 -7.29
N LYS A 103 -15.64 14.58 -8.50
CA LYS A 103 -15.61 16.03 -8.74
C LYS A 103 -16.90 16.42 -9.45
N LYS A 104 -18.00 16.44 -8.71
CA LYS A 104 -19.04 17.45 -8.85
C LYS A 104 -19.68 17.71 -7.49
#